data_AF-A0A3D4YF34-F1
#
_entry.id   AF-A0A3D4YF34-F1
#
_cell.length_a   1.000
_cell.length_b   1.000
_cell.length_c   1.000
_cell.angle_alpha   90.00
_cell.angle_beta   90.00
_cell.angle_gamma   90.00
#
_symmetry.space_group_name_H-M   'P 1'
#
loop_
_entity.id
_entity.type
_entity.pdbx_description
1 polymer ?
#
loop_
_entity_poly.entity_id
_entity_poly.type
_entity_poly.pdbx_seq_one_letter_code
_entity_poly.pdbx_strand_id
1 'polypeptide(L)'
;MSLIPMVVEQTSRGERSYDIYSRLLKDRIVFIGEEINDDTASLVVAQLLFLASEDPEKDINLYINSPGGVITAGLAIYDTMQY
;
A
#
# COMPACT_ATOMS: atom_id res chain seq x y z
N MET A 1 3.65 -15.99 12.43
CA MET A 1 3.09 -14.65 12.17
C MET A 1 3.71 -13.68 13.15
N SER A 2 4.38 -12.65 12.65
CA SER A 2 4.73 -11.51 13.50
C SER A 2 3.45 -10.70 13.76
N LEU A 3 3.23 -10.26 14.99
CA LEU A 3 2.11 -9.38 15.32
C LEU A 3 2.32 -8.03 14.61
N ILE A 4 1.35 -7.61 13.80
CA ILE A 4 1.37 -6.26 13.20
C ILE A 4 0.96 -5.28 14.30
N PRO A 5 1.80 -4.27 14.62
CA PRO A 5 1.45 -3.28 15.64
C PRO A 5 0.22 -2.47 15.27
N MET A 6 -0.58 -2.14 16.29
CA MET A 6 -1.72 -1.24 16.17
C MET A 6 -1.35 0.15 16.67
N VAL A 7 -1.86 1.18 16.01
CA VAL A 7 -1.71 2.59 16.36
C VAL A 7 -3.09 3.20 16.64
N VAL A 8 -3.15 4.10 17.62
CA VAL A 8 -4.38 4.83 17.97
C VAL A 8 -4.22 6.29 17.53
N GLU A 9 -5.15 6.77 16.71
CA GLU A 9 -5.21 8.14 16.25
C GLU A 9 -6.38 8.87 16.94
N GLN A 10 -6.09 10.00 17.58
CA GLN A 10 -7.13 10.88 18.12
C GLN A 10 -7.67 11.78 17.01
N THR A 11 -8.97 11.68 16.74
CA THR A 11 -9.68 12.53 15.79
C THR A 11 -10.68 13.41 16.54
N SER A 12 -11.18 14.46 15.90
CA SER A 12 -12.23 15.33 16.47
C SER A 12 -13.53 14.58 16.84
N ARG A 13 -13.71 13.35 16.35
CA ARG A 13 -14.88 12.49 16.61
C ARG A 13 -14.57 11.34 17.59
N GLY A 14 -13.37 11.31 18.18
CA GLY A 14 -12.93 10.25 19.11
C GLY A 14 -11.68 9.52 18.64
N GLU A 15 -11.42 8.36 19.25
CA GLU A 15 -10.25 7.52 18.97
C GLU A 15 -10.56 6.50 17.87
N ARG A 16 -9.63 6.34 16.92
CA ARG A 16 -9.69 5.29 15.90
C ARG A 16 -8.39 4.51 15.87
N SER A 17 -8.49 3.18 15.93
CA SER A 17 -7.36 2.27 15.85
C SER A 17 -7.15 1.77 14.42
N TYR A 18 -5.89 1.70 14.01
CA TYR A 18 -5.46 1.17 12.72
C TYR A 18 -4.27 0.24 12.96
N ASP A 19 -4.08 -0.75 12.09
CA ASP A 19 -2.76 -1.35 11.98
C ASP A 19 -1.79 -0.34 11.34
N ILE A 20 -0.49 -0.56 11.53
CA ILE A 20 0.53 0.37 11.04
C ILE A 20 0.48 0.56 9.52
N TYR A 21 0.13 -0.46 8.73
CA TYR A 21 0.05 -0.35 7.26
C TYR A 21 -1.17 0.44 6.83
N SER A 22 -2.33 0.20 7.44
CA SER A 22 -3.53 1.02 7.22
C SER A 22 -3.29 2.49 7.56
N ARG A 23 -2.51 2.78 8.61
CA ARG A 23 -2.13 4.16 8.95
C ARG A 23 -1.23 4.78 7.88
N LEU A 24 -0.26 4.03 7.35
CA LEU A 24 0.63 4.48 6.26
C LEU A 24 -0.15 4.73 4.97
N LEU A 25 -1.09 3.85 4.63
CA LEU A 25 -1.92 3.99 3.42
C LEU A 25 -2.74 5.30 3.46
N LYS A 26 -3.22 5.70 4.63
CA LYS A 26 -3.89 7.00 4.84
C LYS A 26 -2.99 8.20 4.50
N ASP A 27 -1.68 8.07 4.70
CA ASP A 27 -0.66 9.06 4.30
C ASP A 27 -0.16 8.83 2.86
N ARG A 28 -0.87 8.01 2.07
CA ARG A 28 -0.55 7.64 0.67
C ARG A 28 0.81 6.93 0.54
N ILE A 29 1.16 6.13 1.55
CA ILE A 29 2.38 5.32 1.56
C ILE A 29 2.01 3.86 1.30
N VAL A 30 2.56 3.29 0.24
CA VAL A 30 2.43 1.86 -0.10
C VAL A 30 3.78 1.19 0.11
N PHE A 31 3.80 0.05 0.81
CA PHE A 31 5.03 -0.68 1.15
C PHE A 31 5.03 -2.07 0.50
N ILE A 32 6.06 -2.37 -0.29
CA ILE A 32 6.32 -3.70 -0.86
C ILE A 32 7.48 -4.31 -0.08
N GLY A 33 7.15 -5.11 0.95
CA GLY A 33 8.13 -5.69 1.88
C GLY A 33 8.48 -7.16 1.65
N GLU A 34 7.84 -7.80 0.69
CA GLU A 34 7.92 -9.24 0.46
C GLU A 34 8.21 -9.54 -1.02
N GLU A 35 8.31 -10.83 -1.36
CA GLU A 35 8.44 -11.28 -2.74
C GLU A 35 7.23 -10.82 -3.58
N ILE A 36 7.51 -10.41 -4.82
CA ILE A 36 6.47 -10.03 -5.77
C ILE A 36 5.89 -11.30 -6.39
N ASN A 37 4.68 -11.65 -5.97
CA ASN A 37 3.86 -12.70 -6.57
C ASN A 37 2.46 -12.15 -6.89
N ASP A 38 1.58 -12.98 -7.43
CA ASP A 38 0.24 -12.54 -7.87
C ASP A 38 -0.60 -11.96 -6.73
N ASP A 39 -0.49 -12.49 -5.51
CA ASP A 39 -1.22 -12.00 -4.33
C ASP A 39 -0.70 -10.63 -3.89
N THR A 40 0.63 -10.49 -3.72
CA THR A 40 1.28 -9.22 -3.36
C THR A 40 0.98 -8.15 -4.41
N ALA A 41 1.07 -8.49 -5.69
CA ALA A 41 0.79 -7.56 -6.78
C ALA A 41 -0.68 -7.12 -6.80
N SER A 42 -1.62 -8.06 -6.61
CA SER A 42 -3.04 -7.74 -6.53
C SER A 42 -3.35 -6.75 -5.39
N LEU A 43 -2.74 -6.93 -4.22
CA LEU A 43 -2.86 -6.02 -3.08
C LEU A 43 -2.28 -4.63 -3.38
N VAL A 44 -1.11 -4.56 -4.01
CA VAL A 44 -0.46 -3.28 -4.37
C VAL A 44 -1.29 -2.54 -5.42
N VAL A 45 -1.74 -3.22 -6.47
CA VAL A 45 -2.59 -2.64 -7.53
C VAL A 45 -3.88 -2.08 -6.93
N ALA A 46 -4.55 -2.82 -6.03
CA ALA A 46 -5.74 -2.33 -5.35
C ALA A 46 -5.47 -1.06 -4.52
N GLN A 47 -4.34 -0.99 -3.82
CA GLN A 47 -3.93 0.20 -3.06
C GLN A 47 -3.64 1.40 -3.98
N LEU A 48 -2.95 1.20 -5.10
CA LEU A 48 -2.66 2.26 -6.07
C LEU A 48 -3.95 2.84 -6.65
N LEU A 49 -4.87 1.98 -7.12
CA LEU A 49 -6.15 2.42 -7.68
C LEU A 49 -7.03 3.12 -6.63
N PHE A 50 -7.04 2.62 -5.40
CA PHE A 50 -7.75 3.27 -4.29
C PHE A 50 -7.21 4.69 -4.05
N LEU A 51 -5.90 4.87 -3.93
CA LEU A 51 -5.28 6.17 -3.68
C LEU A 51 -5.46 7.14 -4.86
N ALA A 52 -5.35 6.65 -6.09
CA ALA A 52 -5.60 7.44 -7.30
C ALA A 52 -7.06 7.91 -7.38
N SER A 53 -8.02 7.09 -6.92
CA SER A 53 -9.44 7.44 -6.88
C SER A 53 -9.79 8.46 -5.80
N GLU A 54 -9.08 8.45 -4.66
CA GLU A 54 -9.32 9.42 -3.57
C GLU A 54 -8.81 10.82 -3.93
N ASP A 55 -7.63 10.90 -4.53
CA ASP A 55 -7.04 12.18 -4.93
C ASP A 55 -6.02 11.93 -6.06
N PRO A 56 -6.38 12.17 -7.34
CA PRO A 56 -5.53 11.89 -8.49
C PRO A 56 -4.37 12.88 -8.64
N GLU A 57 -4.41 14.04 -7.99
CA GLU A 57 -3.35 15.06 -8.09
C GLU A 57 -2.26 14.89 -7.02
N LYS A 58 -2.52 14.09 -5.98
CA LYS A 58 -1.54 13.85 -4.92
C LYS A 58 -0.64 12.66 -5.23
N ASP A 59 0.65 12.85 -4.99
CA ASP A 59 1.66 11.80 -5.11
C ASP A 59 1.35 10.59 -4.21
N ILE A 60 1.80 9.41 -4.66
CA ILE A 60 1.81 8.17 -3.90
C ILE A 60 3.28 7.81 -3.64
N ASN A 61 3.61 7.59 -2.37
CA ASN A 61 4.97 7.20 -1.97
C ASN A 61 5.08 5.68 -1.94
N LEU A 62 5.83 5.12 -2.88
CA LEU A 62 6.09 3.68 -2.95
C LEU A 62 7.45 3.34 -2.33
N TYR A 63 7.44 2.57 -1.25
CA TYR A 63 8.66 2.06 -0.61
C TYR A 63 8.83 0.58 -0.93
N ILE A 64 10.00 0.22 -1.46
CA ILE A 64 10.28 -1.13 -1.96
C ILE A 64 11.45 -1.73 -1.19
N ASN A 65 11.18 -2.85 -0.52
CA ASN A 65 12.16 -3.75 0.06
C ASN A 65 11.78 -5.18 -0.34
N SER A 66 12.05 -5.53 -1.60
CA SER A 66 11.68 -6.80 -2.18
C SER A 66 12.89 -7.44 -2.87
N PRO A 67 13.09 -8.78 -2.77
CA PRO A 67 14.09 -9.49 -3.54
C PRO A 67 13.72 -9.64 -5.03
N GLY A 68 12.56 -9.11 -5.46
CA GLY A 68 11.97 -9.34 -6.78
C GLY A 68 10.91 -10.44 -6.72
N GLY A 69 10.68 -11.12 -7.85
CA GLY A 69 9.72 -12.22 -7.94
C GLY A 69 9.22 -12.46 -9.36
N VAL A 70 7.93 -12.76 -9.48
CA VAL A 70 7.25 -13.07 -10.75
C VAL A 70 7.18 -11.84 -11.64
N ILE A 71 7.72 -11.95 -12.85
CA ILE A 71 7.82 -10.84 -13.81
C ILE A 71 6.44 -10.28 -14.17
N THR A 72 5.45 -11.14 -14.44
CA THR A 72 4.09 -10.71 -14.80
C THR A 72 3.39 -9.97 -13.67
N ALA A 73 3.60 -10.39 -12.42
CA ALA A 73 3.10 -9.70 -11.23
C ALA A 73 3.76 -8.32 -11.08
N GLY A 74 5.07 -8.23 -11.32
CA GLY A 74 5.79 -6.95 -11.36
C GLY A 74 5.29 -6.02 -12.48
N LEU A 75 4.99 -6.57 -13.66
CA LEU A 75 4.41 -5.81 -14.77
C LEU A 75 3.01 -5.29 -14.46
N ALA A 76 2.18 -6.05 -13.75
CA ALA A 76 0.85 -5.57 -13.33
C ALA A 76 0.96 -4.34 -12.41
N ILE A 77 1.91 -4.33 -11.48
CA ILE A 77 2.20 -3.15 -10.65
C ILE A 77 2.70 -2.00 -11.52
N TYR A 78 3.67 -2.26 -12.39
CA TYR A 78 4.26 -1.24 -13.26
C TYR A 78 3.23 -0.57 -14.18
N ASP A 79 2.40 -1.35 -14.87
CA ASP A 79 1.37 -0.83 -15.78
C ASP A 79 0.34 0.01 -15.02
N THR A 80 0.00 -0.38 -13.79
CA THR A 80 -0.91 0.40 -12.92
C THR A 80 -0.29 1.72 -12.49
N MET A 81 1.03 1.81 -12.34
CA MET A 81 1.71 3.07 -12.02
C MET A 81 1.73 4.06 -13.20
N GLN A 82 1.57 3.57 -14.43
CA GLN A 82 1.57 4.41 -15.64
C GLN A 82 0.17 4.87 -16.07
N TYR A 83 -0.88 4.32 -15.46
CA TYR A 83 -2.27 4.72 -15.66
C TYR A 83 -2.56 6.06 -14.98
#